data_AF-A0A7J4JMN4-F1
#
_entry.id   AF-A0A7J4JMN4-F1
#
_cell.length_a   1.000
_cell.length_b   1.000
_cell.length_c   1.000
_cell.angle_alpha   90.00
_cell.angle_beta   90.00
_cell.angle_gamma   90.00
#
_symmetry.space_group_name_H-M   'P 1'
#
loop_
_entity.id
_entity.type
_entity.pdbx_description
1 polymer ?
#
loop_
_entity_poly.entity_id
_entity_poly.type
_entity_poly.pdbx_seq_one_letter_code
_entity_poly.pdbx_strand_id
1 'polypeptide(L)'
;WYSRNKGKLHPLSLAAYFHSAFERIHPFVDGNGRVGRIIMNFILHKNKFPMINIPNSKKDVYYKTLQEAQINGNLEPFVKFLISVLKEGKIRF
;
A
#
# COMPACT_ATOMS: atom_id res chain seq x y z
N TRP A 1 -1.85 -13.60 -8.49
CA TRP A 1 -0.47 -13.19 -8.11
C TRP A 1 -0.24 -13.30 -6.59
N TYR A 2 -1.12 -12.72 -5.76
CA TYR A 2 -1.03 -12.74 -4.29
C TYR A 2 -0.74 -14.13 -3.70
N SER A 3 -1.54 -15.16 -4.05
CA SER A 3 -1.39 -16.51 -3.47
C SER A 3 -0.01 -17.15 -3.70
N ARG A 4 0.71 -16.75 -4.76
CA ARG A 4 2.05 -17.25 -5.09
C ARG A 4 3.17 -16.53 -4.31
N ASN A 5 2.91 -15.32 -3.82
CA ASN A 5 3.89 -14.42 -3.19
C ASN A 5 3.65 -14.20 -1.69
N LYS A 6 2.44 -14.52 -1.18
CA LYS A 6 2.17 -14.52 0.27
C LYS A 6 3.18 -15.45 0.96
N GLY A 7 3.84 -14.96 2.01
CA GLY A 7 4.88 -15.69 2.74
C GLY A 7 6.28 -15.67 2.12
N LYS A 8 6.47 -15.09 0.92
CA LYS A 8 7.80 -14.92 0.29
C LYS A 8 8.30 -13.48 0.31
N LEU A 9 7.38 -12.53 0.18
CA LEU A 9 7.69 -11.10 0.20
C LEU A 9 7.51 -10.53 1.60
N HIS A 10 8.28 -9.49 1.93
CA HIS A 10 8.06 -8.70 3.12
C HIS A 10 6.61 -8.17 3.14
N PRO A 11 5.87 -8.25 4.26
CA PRO A 11 4.44 -7.93 4.31
C PRO A 11 4.09 -6.53 3.78
N LEU A 12 4.94 -5.54 4.06
CA LEU A 12 4.76 -4.18 3.55
C LEU A 12 4.86 -4.12 2.03
N SER A 13 5.84 -4.80 1.43
CA SER A 13 6.01 -4.85 -0.02
C SER A 13 4.89 -5.63 -0.70
N LEU A 14 4.43 -6.73 -0.08
CA LEU A 14 3.28 -7.51 -0.55
C LEU A 14 2.00 -6.66 -0.59
N ALA A 15 1.72 -5.93 0.50
CA ALA A 15 0.56 -5.07 0.61
C ALA A 15 0.64 -3.88 -0.37
N ALA A 16 1.80 -3.23 -0.46
CA ALA A 16 2.05 -2.11 -1.36
C ALA A 16 1.87 -2.49 -2.83
N TYR A 17 2.44 -3.63 -3.25
CA TYR A 17 2.29 -4.13 -4.61
C TYR A 17 0.83 -4.45 -4.91
N PHE A 18 0.15 -5.17 -4.01
CA PHE A 18 -1.25 -5.54 -4.22
C PHE A 18 -2.13 -4.31 -4.37
N HIS A 19 -1.94 -3.30 -3.50
CA HIS A 19 -2.67 -2.04 -3.56
C HIS A 19 -2.46 -1.32 -4.90
N SER A 20 -1.20 -1.15 -5.33
CA SER A 20 -0.87 -0.52 -6.61
C SER A 20 -1.50 -1.26 -7.79
N ALA A 21 -1.41 -2.59 -7.81
CA ALA A 21 -1.99 -3.41 -8.86
C ALA A 21 -3.53 -3.34 -8.89
N PHE A 22 -4.18 -3.35 -7.72
CA PHE A 22 -5.64 -3.22 -7.60
C PHE A 22 -6.12 -1.85 -8.12
N GLU A 23 -5.49 -0.77 -7.67
CA GLU A 23 -5.83 0.59 -8.12
C GLU A 23 -5.59 0.78 -9.62
N ARG A 24 -4.59 0.08 -10.18
CA ARG A 24 -4.31 0.09 -11.62
C ARG A 24 -5.36 -0.64 -12.44
N ILE A 25 -5.89 -1.75 -11.94
CA ILE A 25 -7.00 -2.47 -12.60
C ILE A 25 -8.28 -1.64 -12.53
N HIS A 26 -8.49 -0.91 -11.42
CA HIS A 26 -9.63 -0.03 -11.21
C HIS A 26 -11.00 -0.70 -11.46
N PRO A 27 -11.31 -1.82 -10.78
CA PRO A 27 -12.42 -2.70 -11.16
C PRO A 27 -13.83 -2.17 -10.85
N PHE A 28 -13.96 -1.12 -10.03
CA PHE A 28 -15.26 -0.56 -9.63
C PHE A 28 -15.49 0.82 -10.25
N VAL A 29 -16.75 1.24 -10.35
CA VAL A 29 -17.13 2.58 -10.86
C VAL A 29 -16.66 3.69 -9.93
N ASP A 30 -16.74 3.47 -8.61
CA ASP A 30 -16.22 4.37 -7.56
C ASP A 30 -15.72 3.52 -6.38
N GLY A 31 -14.88 4.11 -5.54
CA GLY A 31 -14.47 3.53 -4.27
C GLY A 31 -13.20 2.71 -4.33
N ASN A 32 -12.55 2.59 -5.49
CA ASN A 32 -11.29 1.85 -5.65
C ASN A 32 -10.26 2.28 -4.59
N GLY A 33 -10.00 3.58 -4.45
CA GLY A 33 -9.15 4.16 -3.40
C GLY A 33 -9.43 3.62 -1.99
N ARG A 34 -10.70 3.53 -1.62
CA ARG A 34 -11.15 3.07 -0.29
C ARG A 34 -10.93 1.57 -0.13
N VAL A 35 -11.38 0.79 -1.11
CA VAL A 35 -11.25 -0.68 -1.11
C VAL A 35 -9.77 -1.07 -1.17
N GLY A 36 -8.97 -0.41 -2.00
CA GLY A 36 -7.54 -0.64 -2.13
C GLY A 36 -6.80 -0.46 -0.81
N ARG A 37 -7.09 0.60 -0.05
CA ARG A 37 -6.50 0.82 1.28
C ARG A 37 -6.99 -0.20 2.31
N ILE A 38 -8.26 -0.60 2.26
CA ILE A 38 -8.80 -1.66 3.13
C ILE A 38 -8.08 -2.98 2.85
N ILE A 39 -7.89 -3.36 1.58
CA ILE A 39 -7.18 -4.60 1.23
C ILE A 39 -5.70 -4.53 1.62
N MET A 40 -5.04 -3.38 1.42
CA MET A 40 -3.68 -3.14 1.90
C MET A 40 -3.57 -3.43 3.40
N ASN A 41 -4.46 -2.83 4.19
CA ASN A 41 -4.49 -3.03 5.64
C ASN A 41 -4.89 -4.45 6.06
N PHE A 42 -5.78 -5.11 5.31
CA PHE A 42 -6.10 -6.52 5.52
C PHE A 42 -4.87 -7.42 5.34
N ILE A 43 -4.07 -7.19 4.29
CA ILE A 43 -2.84 -7.94 4.06
C ILE A 43 -1.83 -7.68 5.20
N LEU A 44 -1.66 -6.43 5.63
CA LEU A 44 -0.78 -6.09 6.75
C LEU A 44 -1.24 -6.79 8.04
N HIS A 45 -2.51 -6.66 8.39
CA HIS A 45 -3.10 -7.25 9.59
C HIS A 45 -2.96 -8.78 9.61
N LYS A 46 -3.23 -9.44 8.48
CA LYS A 46 -3.07 -10.90 8.35
C LYS A 46 -1.63 -11.38 8.58
N ASN A 47 -0.65 -10.53 8.33
CA ASN A 47 0.77 -10.80 8.56
C ASN A 47 1.28 -10.23 9.90
N LYS A 48 0.37 -9.87 10.83
CA LYS A 48 0.69 -9.28 12.14
C LYS A 48 1.50 -7.98 12.05
N PHE A 49 1.33 -7.24 10.95
CA PHE A 49 1.92 -5.91 10.78
C PHE A 49 0.95 -4.82 11.21
N PRO A 50 1.45 -3.67 11.69
CA PRO A 50 0.63 -2.51 11.96
C PRO A 50 -0.11 -2.06 10.70
N MET A 51 -1.39 -1.72 10.87
CA MET A 51 -2.17 -1.08 9.81
C MET A 51 -1.71 0.35 9.60
N ILE A 52 -1.84 0.84 8.37
CA ILE A 52 -1.40 2.16 7.96
C ILE A 52 -2.63 3.03 7.74
N ASN A 53 -2.70 4.14 8.48
CA ASN A 53 -3.61 5.23 8.19
C ASN A 53 -2.84 6.34 7.47
N ILE A 54 -3.22 6.63 6.23
CA ILE A 54 -2.58 7.65 5.42
C ILE A 54 -3.24 8.99 5.74
N PRO A 55 -2.54 9.95 6.38
CA PRO A 55 -3.15 11.21 6.78
C PRO A 55 -3.49 12.05 5.54
N ASN A 56 -4.59 12.80 5.62
CA ASN A 56 -5.04 13.64 4.51
C ASN A 56 -4.01 14.72 4.12
N SER A 57 -3.19 15.18 5.07
CA SER A 57 -2.07 16.11 4.82
C SER A 57 -0.98 15.53 3.90
N LYS A 58 -0.94 14.21 3.70
CA LYS A 58 0.02 13.52 2.84
C LYS A 58 -0.61 12.95 1.57
N LYS A 59 -1.85 13.34 1.26
CA LYS A 59 -2.62 12.83 0.12
C LYS A 59 -1.86 12.97 -1.21
N ASP A 60 -1.19 14.09 -1.43
CA ASP A 60 -0.48 14.34 -2.70
C ASP A 60 0.75 13.45 -2.85
N VAL A 61 1.51 13.25 -1.77
CA VAL A 61 2.67 12.35 -1.75
C VAL A 61 2.24 10.90 -1.95
N TYR A 62 1.13 10.51 -1.31
CA TYR A 62 0.51 9.21 -1.53
C TYR A 62 0.18 8.98 -3.01
N TYR A 63 -0.56 9.88 -3.65
CA TYR A 63 -0.93 9.72 -5.05
C TYR A 63 0.27 9.74 -5.99
N LYS A 64 1.24 10.64 -5.76
CA LYS A 64 2.46 10.71 -6.56
C LYS A 64 3.26 9.40 -6.52
N THR A 65 3.49 8.86 -5.33
CA THR A 65 4.26 7.62 -5.17
C THR A 65 3.50 6.38 -5.64
N LEU A 66 2.17 6.37 -5.49
CA LEU A 66 1.31 5.32 -6.04
C LEU A 66 1.32 5.33 -7.58
N GLN A 67 1.22 6.50 -8.20
CA GLN A 67 1.26 6.66 -9.65
C GLN A 67 2.59 6.17 -10.24
N GLU A 68 3.71 6.48 -9.58
CA GLU A 68 5.04 5.99 -9.96
C GLU A 68 5.09 4.45 -10.00
N ALA A 69 4.50 3.79 -9.00
CA ALA A 69 4.39 2.34 -8.97
C ALA A 69 3.49 1.77 -10.08
N GLN A 70 2.42 2.50 -10.46
CA GLN A 70 1.46 2.05 -11.47
C GLN A 70 1.97 2.21 -12.90
N ILE A 71 2.60 3.34 -13.20
CA ILE A 71 3.06 3.72 -14.55
C ILE A 71 4.44 3.12 -14.84
N ASN A 72 5.41 3.37 -13.96
CA ASN A 72 6.81 3.00 -14.19
C ASN A 72 7.16 1.62 -13.59
N GLY A 73 6.22 0.99 -12.88
CA GLY A 73 6.47 -0.27 -12.16
C GLY A 73 7.41 -0.12 -10.96
N ASN A 74 7.81 1.11 -10.63
CA ASN A 74 8.74 1.39 -9.55
C ASN A 74 8.00 1.49 -8.21
N LEU A 75 7.97 0.39 -7.46
CA LEU A 75 7.27 0.31 -6.18
C LEU A 75 8.04 0.98 -5.02
N GLU A 76 9.34 1.21 -5.17
CA GLU A 76 10.21 1.67 -4.09
C GLU A 76 9.75 2.99 -3.44
N PRO A 77 9.37 4.05 -4.20
CA PRO A 77 8.89 5.30 -3.62
C PRO A 77 7.63 5.11 -2.78
N PHE A 78 6.72 4.24 -3.21
CA PHE A 78 5.49 3.97 -2.48
C PHE A 78 5.77 3.22 -1.18
N VAL A 79 6.65 2.22 -1.19
CA VAL A 79 7.07 1.51 0.03
C VAL A 79 7.78 2.47 1.00
N LYS A 80 8.69 3.33 0.52
CA LYS A 80 9.36 4.35 1.35
C LYS A 80 8.37 5.32 1.98
N PHE A 81 7.35 5.74 1.23
CA PHE A 81 6.27 6.56 1.75
C PHE A 81 5.50 5.86 2.87
N LEU A 82 5.11 4.60 2.70
CA LEU A 82 4.41 3.85 3.74
C LEU A 82 5.26 3.68 5.01
N ILE A 83 6.58 3.46 4.87
CA ILE A 83 7.52 3.42 6.00
C ILE A 83 7.54 4.76 6.75
N SER A 84 7.55 5.90 6.03
CA SER A 84 7.57 7.22 6.69
C SER A 84 6.30 7.46 7.50
N VAL A 85 5.14 7.08 6.97
CA VAL A 85 3.85 7.14 7.68
C VAL A 85 3.87 6.28 8.95
N LEU A 86 4.41 5.05 8.87
CA LEU A 86 4.53 4.16 10.03
C LEU A 86 5.44 4.73 11.13
N LYS A 87 6.57 5.33 10.75
CA LYS A 87 7.52 5.95 11.70
C LYS A 87 6.90 7.15 12.42
N GLU A 88 6.15 7.99 11.71
CA GLU A 88 5.48 9.15 12.29
C GLU A 88 4.32 8.78 13.22
N GLY A 89 3.65 7.65 12.95
CA GLY A 89 2.65 7.08 13.84
C GLY A 89 3.19 6.59 15.20
N LYS A 90 4.48 6.81 15.49
CA LYS A 90 5.20 6.38 16.70
C LYS A 90 5.18 4.87 16.92
N ILE A 91 4.98 4.08 15.86
CA ILE A 91 5.05 2.63 15.92
C ILE A 91 6.54 2.25 15.90
N ARG A 92 7.07 1.82 17.04
CA ARG A 92 8.42 1.26 17.16
C ARG A 92 8.36 -0.22 16.81
N PHE A 93 9.20 -0.65 15.86
CA PHE A 93 9.42 -2.05 15.51
C PHE A 93 10.45 -2.67 16.45
#